data_AF-A0A7L3MMV1-F1
#
_entry.id   AF-A0A7L3MMV1-F1
#
_cell.length_a   1.000
_cell.length_b   1.000
_cell.length_c   1.000
_cell.angle_alpha   90.00
_cell.angle_beta   90.00
_cell.angle_gamma   90.00
#
_symmetry.space_group_name_H-M   'P 1'
#
loop_
_entity.id
_entity.type
_entity.pdbx_description
1 polymer ?
#
loop_
_entity_poly.entity_id
_entity_poly.type
_entity_poly.pdbx_seq_one_letter_code
_entity_poly.pdbx_strand_id
1 'polypeptide(L)'
;SSNKECPTCRKKLVSKRSLRPDPNFDALISKIYPSRDEYEAHQERVLARISKHNNQQALSHSIEEGLKIQAMNRLQRGKKQQIENGSGAEDNGDSSHCSNA
;
A
#
# COMPACT_ATOMS: atom_id res chain seq x y z
N SER A 1 13.67 -6.39 8.75
CA SER A 1 14.05 -6.11 10.15
C SER A 1 12.80 -5.69 10.89
N SER A 2 12.32 -6.49 11.87
CA SER A 2 11.14 -6.08 12.65
C SER A 2 11.61 -5.10 13.72
N ASN A 3 11.05 -3.89 13.74
CA ASN A 3 11.34 -2.95 14.82
C ASN A 3 10.91 -3.59 16.15
N LYS A 4 11.86 -3.67 17.10
CA LYS A 4 11.63 -4.21 18.45
C LYS A 4 11.02 -3.14 19.35
N GLU A 5 9.86 -2.65 18.95
CA GLU A 5 9.12 -1.58 19.62
C GLU A 5 7.61 -1.90 19.69
N CYS A 6 6.94 -1.31 20.66
CA CYS A 6 5.49 -1.39 20.78
C CYS A 6 4.83 -0.65 19.59
N PRO A 7 3.89 -1.28 18.85
CA PRO A 7 3.25 -0.64 17.70
C PRO A 7 2.43 0.60 18.08
N THR A 8 2.00 0.72 19.33
CA THR A 8 1.18 1.83 19.82
C THR A 8 2.00 3.01 20.31
N CYS A 9 3.04 2.77 21.12
CA CYS A 9 3.78 3.83 21.82
C CYS A 9 5.28 3.90 21.50
N ARG A 10 5.78 3.04 20.60
CA ARG A 10 7.20 2.95 20.19
C ARG A 10 8.22 2.74 21.32
N LYS A 11 7.77 2.38 22.53
CA LYS A 11 8.67 1.91 23.59
C LYS A 11 9.34 0.61 23.18
N LYS A 12 10.60 0.41 23.60
CA LYS A 12 11.39 -0.79 23.28
C LYS A 12 10.69 -2.06 23.76
N LEU A 13 10.48 -3.00 22.86
CA LEU A 13 9.87 -4.32 23.09
C LEU A 13 10.72 -5.40 22.43
N VAL A 14 11.60 -6.03 23.22
CA VAL A 14 12.71 -6.86 22.70
C VAL A 14 12.24 -8.21 22.16
N SER A 15 11.22 -8.80 22.78
CA SER A 15 10.64 -10.10 22.40
C SER A 15 9.29 -10.32 23.08
N LYS A 16 8.61 -11.42 22.73
CA LYS A 16 7.39 -11.87 23.43
C LYS A 16 7.59 -12.10 24.94
N ARG A 17 8.81 -12.39 25.41
CA ARG A 17 9.08 -12.55 26.85
C ARG A 17 8.89 -11.26 27.66
N SER A 18 8.88 -10.11 26.98
CA SER A 18 8.60 -8.80 27.59
C SER A 18 7.10 -8.54 27.78
N LEU A 19 6.22 -9.39 27.24
CA LEU A 19 4.76 -9.29 27.36
C LEU A 19 4.23 -10.30 28.40
N ARG A 20 2.99 -10.08 28.84
CA ARG A 20 2.25 -11.01 29.72
C ARG A 20 0.87 -11.29 29.13
N PRO A 21 0.35 -12.52 29.25
CA PRO A 21 -1.06 -12.79 28.96
C PRO A 21 -1.95 -12.07 29.99
N ASP A 22 -3.13 -11.64 29.57
CA ASP A 22 -4.13 -10.99 30.42
C ASP A 22 -5.45 -11.80 30.39
N PRO A 23 -5.58 -12.83 31.26
CA PRO A 23 -6.74 -13.70 31.25
C PRO A 23 -8.03 -12.98 31.66
N ASN A 24 -7.93 -11.87 32.41
CA ASN A 24 -9.10 -11.10 32.79
C ASN A 24 -9.68 -10.34 31.58
N PHE A 25 -8.82 -9.73 30.78
CA PHE A 25 -9.24 -9.09 29.54
C PHE A 25 -9.76 -10.12 28.53
N ASP A 26 -9.10 -11.28 28.40
CA ASP A 26 -9.57 -12.38 27.53
C ASP A 26 -10.97 -12.87 27.94
N ALA A 27 -11.24 -13.01 29.24
CA ALA A 27 -12.54 -13.40 29.76
C ALA A 27 -13.62 -12.33 29.48
N LEU A 28 -13.27 -11.04 29.56
CA LEU A 28 -14.19 -9.94 29.22
C LEU A 28 -14.59 -10.02 27.75
N ILE A 29 -13.62 -10.17 26.84
CA ILE A 29 -13.94 -10.25 25.40
C ILE A 29 -14.80 -11.49 25.11
N SER A 30 -14.52 -12.62 25.75
CA SER A 30 -15.31 -13.86 25.57
C SER A 30 -16.76 -13.71 26.07
N LYS A 31 -16.99 -12.90 27.12
CA LYS A 31 -18.36 -12.59 27.59
C LYS A 31 -19.11 -11.65 26.65
N ILE A 32 -18.43 -10.67 26.07
CA ILE A 32 -19.04 -9.72 25.12
C ILE A 32 -19.29 -10.40 23.76
N TYR A 33 -18.38 -11.28 23.34
CA TYR A 33 -18.46 -12.04 22.08
C TYR A 33 -18.36 -13.55 22.35
N PRO A 34 -19.47 -14.21 22.74
CA PRO A 34 -19.49 -15.63 23.12
C PRO A 34 -19.03 -16.59 22.01
N SER A 35 -19.30 -16.23 20.74
CA SER A 35 -18.80 -16.92 19.55
C SER A 35 -17.99 -15.94 18.71
N ARG A 36 -16.67 -15.93 18.93
CA ARG A 36 -15.74 -15.06 18.19
C ARG A 36 -15.71 -15.43 16.71
N ASP A 37 -15.68 -16.72 16.40
CA ASP A 37 -15.55 -17.24 15.03
C ASP A 37 -16.74 -16.85 14.17
N GLU A 38 -17.97 -16.89 14.70
CA GLU A 38 -19.16 -16.45 13.96
C GLU A 38 -19.13 -14.94 13.67
N TYR A 39 -18.69 -14.15 14.65
CA TYR A 39 -18.56 -12.70 14.49
C TYR A 39 -17.50 -12.35 13.44
N GLU A 40 -16.33 -13.00 13.51
CA GLU A 40 -15.26 -12.83 12.52
C GLU A 40 -15.70 -13.27 11.12
N ALA A 41 -16.35 -14.44 10.99
CA ALA A 41 -16.88 -14.92 9.72
C ALA A 41 -17.98 -14.01 9.15
N HIS A 42 -18.80 -13.40 10.01
CA HIS A 42 -19.77 -12.40 9.57
C HIS A 42 -19.07 -11.13 9.06
N GLN A 43 -18.09 -10.62 9.80
CA GLN A 43 -17.31 -9.44 9.42
C GLN A 43 -16.55 -9.68 8.09
N GLU A 44 -15.92 -10.84 7.94
CA GLU A 44 -15.22 -11.23 6.71
C GLU A 44 -16.19 -11.30 5.52
N ARG A 45 -17.37 -11.91 5.69
CA ARG A 45 -18.40 -11.93 4.63
C ARG A 45 -18.83 -10.53 4.20
N VAL A 46 -19.01 -9.61 5.16
CA VAL A 46 -19.36 -8.22 4.85
C VAL A 46 -18.24 -7.52 4.10
N LEU A 47 -16.99 -7.66 4.57
CA LEU A 47 -15.81 -7.09 3.91
C LEU A 47 -15.61 -7.66 2.51
N ALA A 48 -15.77 -8.96 2.32
CA ALA A 48 -15.68 -9.63 1.02
C ALA A 48 -16.77 -9.14 0.06
N ARG A 49 -17.98 -8.88 0.55
CA ARG A 49 -19.04 -8.27 -0.25
C ARG A 49 -18.66 -6.85 -0.66
N ILE A 50 -18.17 -6.03 0.26
CA ILE A 50 -17.76 -4.65 -0.03
C ILE A 50 -16.61 -4.65 -1.04
N SER A 51 -15.57 -5.47 -0.84
CA SER A 51 -14.41 -5.53 -1.75
C SER A 51 -14.79 -6.01 -3.13
N LYS A 52 -15.72 -6.97 -3.24
CA LYS A 52 -16.24 -7.46 -4.52
C LYS A 52 -17.05 -6.40 -5.28
N HIS A 53 -17.85 -5.60 -4.58
CA HIS A 53 -18.68 -4.57 -5.19
C HIS A 53 -17.98 -3.21 -5.31
N ASN A 54 -16.81 -3.04 -4.71
CA ASN A 54 -15.98 -1.87 -4.92
C ASN A 54 -15.36 -1.95 -6.32
N ASN A 55 -15.26 -0.81 -7.03
CA ASN A 55 -14.71 -0.69 -8.38
C ASN A 55 -13.17 -0.89 -8.41
N GLN A 56 -12.64 -1.75 -7.55
CA GLN A 56 -11.24 -2.08 -7.44
C GLN A 56 -10.72 -2.67 -8.75
N GLN A 57 -11.50 -3.56 -9.39
CA GLN A 57 -11.07 -4.22 -10.62
C GLN A 57 -10.92 -3.24 -11.78
N ALA A 58 -11.89 -2.35 -12.02
CA ALA A 58 -11.75 -1.40 -13.13
C ALA A 58 -10.70 -0.32 -12.82
N LEU A 59 -10.55 0.08 -11.55
CA LEU A 59 -9.48 0.98 -11.13
C LEU A 59 -8.10 0.35 -11.36
N SER A 60 -7.89 -0.89 -10.92
CA SER A 60 -6.64 -1.64 -11.14
C SER A 60 -6.32 -1.78 -12.63
N HIS A 61 -7.31 -2.14 -13.46
CA HIS A 61 -7.15 -2.22 -14.90
C HIS A 61 -6.79 -0.86 -15.53
N SER A 62 -7.47 0.21 -15.13
CA SER A 62 -7.17 1.57 -15.63
C SER A 62 -5.76 2.03 -15.24
N ILE A 63 -5.29 1.68 -14.04
CA ILE A 63 -3.93 2.00 -13.59
C ILE A 63 -2.90 1.22 -14.40
N GLU A 64 -3.11 -0.08 -14.61
CA GLU A 64 -2.21 -0.93 -15.38
C GLU A 64 -2.07 -0.44 -16.83
N GLU A 65 -3.19 -0.17 -17.49
CA GLU A 65 -3.19 0.36 -18.85
C GLU A 65 -2.53 1.75 -18.92
N GLY A 66 -2.78 2.61 -17.93
CA GLY A 66 -2.09 3.89 -17.81
C GLY A 66 -0.57 3.75 -17.70
N LEU A 67 -0.08 2.80 -16.90
CA LEU A 67 1.35 2.51 -16.76
C LEU A 67 1.95 1.97 -18.07
N LYS A 68 1.26 1.08 -18.77
CA LYS A 68 1.69 0.56 -20.09
C LYS A 68 1.82 1.69 -21.11
N ILE A 69 0.81 2.55 -21.22
CA ILE A 69 0.83 3.69 -22.15
C ILE A 69 1.96 4.65 -21.81
N GLN A 70 2.17 4.97 -20.53
CA GLN A 70 3.28 5.82 -20.10
C GLN A 70 4.65 5.20 -20.45
N ALA A 71 4.82 3.88 -20.27
CA ALA A 71 6.05 3.18 -20.65
C ALA A 71 6.28 3.21 -22.17
N MET A 72 5.24 2.95 -22.97
CA MET A 72 5.30 3.03 -24.44
C MET A 72 5.65 4.43 -24.93
N ASN A 73 5.04 5.48 -24.36
CA ASN A 73 5.33 6.86 -24.71
C ASN A 73 6.77 7.29 -24.34
N ARG A 74 7.33 6.76 -23.23
CA ARG A 74 8.75 6.97 -22.88
C ARG A 74 9.68 6.35 -23.94
N LEU A 75 9.39 5.14 -24.40
CA LEU A 75 10.15 4.46 -25.47
C LEU A 75 10.05 5.18 -26.81
N GLN A 76 8.86 5.69 -27.17
CA GLN A 76 8.65 6.45 -28.41
C GLN A 76 9.34 7.82 -28.38
N ARG A 77 9.35 8.52 -27.23
CA ARG A 77 10.13 9.76 -27.07
C ARG A 77 11.63 9.52 -27.22
N GLY A 78 12.16 8.41 -26.69
CA GLY A 78 13.55 8.03 -26.89
C GLY A 78 13.91 7.78 -28.36
N LYS A 79 12.98 7.19 -29.15
CA LYS A 79 13.14 7.01 -30.60
C LYS A 79 12.99 8.31 -31.40
N LYS A 80 12.08 9.20 -31.00
CA LYS A 80 11.88 10.50 -31.66
C LYS A 80 13.07 11.44 -31.44
N GLN A 81 13.71 11.38 -30.26
CA GLN A 81 14.97 12.06 -30.01
C GLN A 81 16.12 11.56 -30.91
N GLN A 82 16.16 10.27 -31.28
CA GLN A 82 17.18 9.79 -32.24
C GLN A 82 16.94 10.24 -33.69
N ILE A 83 15.71 10.61 -34.06
CA ILE A 83 15.38 11.11 -35.41
C ILE A 83 15.58 12.64 -35.49
N GLU A 84 15.35 13.38 -34.40
CA GLU A 84 15.62 14.84 -34.35
C GLU A 84 17.07 15.19 -33.97
N ASN A 85 17.84 14.28 -33.36
CA ASN A 85 19.27 14.49 -33.07
C ASN A 85 20.20 14.28 -34.29
N GLY A 86 19.71 14.58 -35.49
CA GLY A 86 20.54 14.86 -36.67
C GLY A 86 20.91 16.35 -36.80
N SER A 87 20.38 17.23 -35.94
CA SER A 87 20.69 18.66 -35.99
C SER A 87 20.24 19.39 -34.73
N GLY A 88 21.20 19.98 -33.99
CA GLY A 88 20.92 21.06 -33.04
C GLY A 88 21.19 20.71 -31.58
N ALA A 89 22.40 21.00 -31.13
CA ALA A 89 22.74 21.06 -29.71
C ALA A 89 22.16 22.35 -29.12
N GLU A 90 21.27 22.26 -28.14
CA GLU A 90 21.05 23.34 -27.16
C GLU A 90 20.77 22.73 -25.77
N ASP A 91 21.78 22.86 -24.91
CA ASP A 91 21.71 22.66 -23.46
C ASP A 91 20.87 23.79 -22.87
N ASN A 92 19.68 23.45 -22.36
CA ASN A 92 18.91 24.36 -21.52
C ASN A 92 18.34 23.56 -20.35
N GLY A 93 18.94 23.81 -19.19
CA GLY A 93 18.58 23.19 -17.93
C GLY A 93 17.17 23.54 -17.47
N ASP A 94 16.51 22.57 -16.84
CA ASP A 94 15.38 22.82 -15.97
C ASP A 94 15.59 22.06 -14.65
N SER A 95 15.81 22.85 -13.61
CA SER A 95 15.99 22.42 -12.24
C SER A 95 14.63 22.07 -11.64
N SER A 96 14.28 20.78 -11.59
CA SER A 96 13.12 20.33 -10.79
C SER A 96 13.55 19.90 -9.39
N HIS A 97 13.50 20.86 -8.47
CA HIS A 97 13.49 20.61 -7.04
C HIS A 97 12.09 20.15 -6.62
N CYS A 98 11.92 18.86 -6.34
CA CYS A 98 10.73 18.35 -5.66
C CYS A 98 11.08 17.94 -4.24
N SER A 99 10.98 18.91 -3.31
CA SER A 99 10.83 18.62 -1.89
C SER A 99 9.34 18.54 -1.58
N ASN A 100 8.85 17.35 -1.23
CA ASN A 100 7.58 17.23 -0.53
C ASN A 100 7.86 16.92 0.94
N ALA A 101 7.26 17.74 1.79
CA ALA A 101 7.11 17.57 3.23
C ALA A 101 6.18 16.39 3.58
#